data_AF-A0A9X1WFR4-F1
#
_entry.id   AF-A0A9X1WFR4-F1
#
_cell.length_a   1.000
_cell.length_b   1.000
_cell.length_c   1.000
_cell.angle_alpha   90.00
_cell.angle_beta   90.00
_cell.angle_gamma   90.00
#
_symmetry.space_group_name_H-M   'P 1'
#
loop_
_entity.id
_entity.type
_entity.pdbx_description
1 polymer ?
#
loop_
_entity_poly.entity_id
_entity_poly.type
_entity_poly.pdbx_seq_one_letter_code
_entity_poly.pdbx_strand_id
1 'polypeptide(L)' 'MGFDDKLKNTAQDAAGKAKEAAGNATDNDKLKGEGKADQAKSSVKDAAENAKDKIAEGIDKITGN' A
#
# COMPACT_ATOMS: atom_id res chain seq x y z
N MET A 1 23.70 7.43 -39.31
CA MET A 1 22.97 7.78 -38.06
C MET A 1 21.74 8.59 -38.43
N GLY A 2 20.53 8.02 -38.44
CA GLY A 2 19.34 8.84 -38.73
C GLY A 2 17.98 8.13 -38.77
N PHE A 3 17.93 6.85 -39.17
CA PHE A 3 16.66 6.11 -39.22
C PHE A 3 16.53 5.08 -38.09
N ASP A 4 17.57 4.25 -37.89
CA ASP A 4 17.61 3.31 -36.75
C ASP A 4 17.45 4.00 -35.40
N ASP A 5 18.07 5.17 -35.23
CA ASP A 5 18.01 5.92 -33.98
C ASP A 5 16.59 6.43 -33.69
N LYS A 6 15.90 6.96 -34.71
CA LYS A 6 14.50 7.41 -34.60
C LYS A 6 13.52 6.25 -34.41
N LEU A 7 13.74 5.14 -35.11
CA LEU A 7 12.91 3.95 -34.98
C LEU A 7 13.06 3.32 -33.59
N LYS A 8 14.29 3.23 -33.08
CA LYS A 8 14.58 2.71 -31.75
C LYS A 8 14.00 3.60 -30.65
N ASN A 9 14.07 4.91 -30.81
CA ASN A 9 13.46 5.87 -29.88
C ASN A 9 11.93 5.73 -29.87
N THR A 10 11.31 5.71 -31.06
CA THR A 10 9.85 5.52 -31.20
C THR A 10 9.37 4.16 -30.67
N ALA A 11 10.13 3.09 -30.89
CA ALA A 11 9.82 1.77 -30.38
C ALA A 11 9.96 1.69 -28.85
N GLN A 12 10.95 2.37 -28.28
CA GLN A 12 11.10 2.49 -26.82
C GLN A 12 9.96 3.30 -26.21
N ASP A 13 9.53 4.40 -26.84
CA ASP A 13 8.37 5.19 -26.43
C ASP A 13 7.07 4.38 -26.47
N ALA A 14 6.85 3.63 -27.57
CA ALA A 14 5.68 2.78 -27.72
C ALA A 14 5.67 1.61 -26.70
N ALA A 15 6.82 0.98 -26.47
CA ALA A 15 6.97 -0.06 -25.46
C ALA A 15 6.80 0.48 -24.04
N GLY A 16 7.28 1.70 -23.77
CA GLY A 16 7.08 2.42 -22.51
C GLY A 16 5.59 2.65 -22.23
N LYS A 17 4.88 3.27 -23.19
CA LYS A 17 3.43 3.50 -23.10
C LYS A 17 2.63 2.20 -22.98
N ALA A 18 3.05 1.13 -23.66
CA ALA A 18 2.43 -0.18 -23.53
C ALA A 18 2.65 -0.78 -22.14
N LYS A 19 3.84 -0.64 -21.54
CA LYS A 19 4.11 -1.04 -20.15
C LYS A 19 3.33 -0.20 -19.14
N GLU A 20 3.24 1.10 -19.34
CA GLU A 20 2.46 2.00 -18.48
C GLU A 20 0.97 1.69 -18.57
N ALA A 21 0.44 1.49 -19.78
CA ALA A 21 -0.94 1.08 -20.00
C ALA A 21 -1.23 -0.30 -19.42
N ALA A 22 -0.33 -1.27 -19.60
CA ALA A 22 -0.45 -2.60 -19.00
C ALA A 22 -0.31 -2.55 -17.47
N GLY A 23 0.53 -1.67 -16.92
CA GLY A 23 0.70 -1.47 -15.48
C GLY A 23 -0.50 -0.78 -14.83
N ASN A 24 -1.07 0.23 -15.50
CA ASN A 24 -2.33 0.85 -15.09
C ASN A 24 -3.50 -0.11 -15.25
N ALA A 25 -3.60 -0.86 -16.36
CA ALA A 25 -4.67 -1.83 -16.58
C ALA A 25 -4.56 -3.07 -15.67
N THR A 26 -3.34 -3.41 -15.23
CA THR A 26 -3.08 -4.44 -14.21
C THR A 26 -3.44 -3.93 -12.81
N ASP A 27 -3.74 -2.62 -12.64
CA ASP A 27 -4.29 -1.95 -11.45
C ASP A 27 -4.03 -2.71 -10.14
N ASN A 28 -2.73 -2.93 -9.91
CA ASN A 28 -2.08 -3.51 -8.76
C ASN A 28 -3.02 -4.08 -7.66
N ASP A 29 -3.68 -5.21 -7.93
CA ASP A 29 -4.44 -5.97 -6.92
C ASP A 29 -3.56 -6.32 -5.70
N LYS A 30 -2.23 -6.37 -5.88
CA LYS A 30 -1.25 -6.50 -4.79
C LYS A 30 -1.18 -5.24 -3.90
N LEU A 31 -1.08 -4.02 -4.45
CA LEU A 31 -1.05 -2.79 -3.64
C LEU A 31 -2.41 -2.47 -3.00
N LYS A 32 -3.52 -2.77 -3.67
CA LYS A 32 -4.87 -2.61 -3.08
C LYS A 32 -5.14 -3.65 -1.98
N GLY A 33 -4.59 -4.85 -2.13
CA GLY A 33 -4.61 -5.91 -1.13
C GLY A 33 -3.74 -5.59 0.09
N GLU A 34 -2.51 -5.12 -0.12
CA GLU A 34 -1.62 -4.69 0.96
C GLU A 34 -2.18 -3.48 1.71
N GLY A 35 -2.67 -2.45 1.02
CA GLY A 35 -3.29 -1.29 1.67
C GLY A 35 -4.51 -1.65 2.52
N LYS A 36 -5.37 -2.56 2.05
CA LYS A 36 -6.51 -3.06 2.84
C LYS A 36 -6.07 -3.93 4.02
N ALA A 37 -5.05 -4.77 3.83
CA ALA A 37 -4.50 -5.58 4.91
C ALA A 37 -3.83 -4.73 6.00
N ASP A 38 -3.12 -3.67 5.61
CA ASP A 38 -2.47 -2.74 6.53
C ASP A 38 -3.50 -1.91 7.30
N GLN A 39 -4.55 -1.42 6.63
CA GLN A 39 -5.67 -0.75 7.30
C GLN A 39 -6.42 -1.67 8.27
N ALA A 40 -6.62 -2.94 7.91
CA ALA A 40 -7.25 -3.92 8.79
C ALA A 40 -6.36 -4.22 10.01
N LYS A 41 -5.05 -4.38 9.82
CA LYS A 41 -4.10 -4.57 10.91
C LYS A 41 -4.05 -3.38 11.84
N SER A 42 -4.01 -2.16 11.30
CA SER A 42 -3.99 -0.94 12.12
C SER A 42 -5.27 -0.84 12.95
N SER A 43 -6.45 -1.07 12.35
CA SER A 43 -7.73 -1.02 13.08
C SER A 43 -7.81 -2.04 14.21
N VAL A 44 -7.30 -3.26 14.01
CA VAL A 44 -7.23 -4.29 15.05
C VAL A 44 -6.25 -3.91 16.15
N LYS A 45 -5.12 -3.31 15.80
CA LYS A 45 -4.10 -2.88 16.75
C LYS A 45 -4.59 -1.72 17.60
N ASP A 46 -5.19 -0.70 16.99
CA ASP A 46 -5.84 0.43 17.67
C ASP A 46 -6.93 -0.04 18.65
N ALA A 47 -7.77 -0.99 18.24
CA ALA A 47 -8.81 -1.55 19.10
C ALA A 47 -8.21 -2.35 20.28
N ALA A 48 -7.15 -3.13 20.04
CA ALA A 48 -6.45 -3.88 21.08
C ALA A 48 -5.71 -2.96 22.05
N GLU A 49 -5.08 -1.89 21.57
CA GLU A 49 -4.41 -0.89 22.40
C GLU A 49 -5.42 -0.11 23.24
N ASN A 50 -6.53 0.36 22.66
CA ASN A 50 -7.61 0.99 23.42
C ASN A 50 -8.21 0.08 24.49
N ALA A 51 -8.39 -1.21 24.18
CA ALA A 51 -8.90 -2.17 25.15
C ALA A 51 -7.90 -2.41 26.29
N LYS A 52 -6.61 -2.56 25.97
CA LYS A 52 -5.54 -2.70 26.97
C LYS A 52 -5.41 -1.45 27.84
N ASP A 53 -5.48 -0.26 27.26
CA ASP A 53 -5.36 1.01 27.97
C ASP A 53 -6.51 1.16 28.97
N LYS A 54 -7.76 0.91 28.56
CA LYS A 54 -8.93 0.92 29.46
C LYS A 54 -8.86 -0.14 30.56
N ILE A 55 -8.33 -1.33 30.25
CA ILE A 55 -8.13 -2.38 31.24
C ILE A 55 -7.03 -1.97 32.23
N ALA A 56 -5.93 -1.42 31.74
CA ALA A 56 -4.84 -0.93 32.56
C ALA A 56 -5.30 0.22 33.46
N GLU A 57 -6.00 1.22 32.92
CA GLU A 57 -6.62 2.31 33.71
C GLU A 57 -7.60 1.79 34.76
N GLY A 58 -8.41 0.79 34.42
CA GLY A 58 -9.35 0.16 35.35
C GLY A 58 -8.64 -0.59 36.47
N ILE A 59 -7.60 -1.35 36.13
CA ILE A 59 -6.77 -2.08 37.10
C ILE A 59 -5.98 -1.10 37.97
N ASP A 60 -5.47 0.00 37.43
CA ASP A 60 -4.71 1.02 38.15
C ASP A 60 -5.61 1.74 39.19
N LYS A 61 -6.83 2.11 38.80
CA LYS A 61 -7.85 2.66 39.73
C LYS A 61 -8.27 1.68 40.83
N ILE A 62 -8.27 0.37 40.54
CA ILE A 62 -8.64 -0.66 41.51
C ILE A 62 -7.45 -1.05 42.41
N THR A 63 -6.23 -0.98 41.89
CA THR A 63 -5.00 -1.39 42.59
C THR A 63 -4.38 -0.24 43.39
N GLY A 64 -4.72 1.02 43.07
CA GLY A 64 -4.52 2.18 43.93
C GLY A 64 -3.06 2.45 44.31
N ASN A 65 -2.36 3.20 43.45
CA ASN A 65 -1.24 4.04 43.88
C ASN A 65 -1.64 5.52 43.84
#